data_AF-A0A803MG61-F1
#
_entry.id   AF-A0A803MG61-F1
#
_cell.length_a   1.000
_cell.length_b   1.000
_cell.length_c   1.000
_cell.angle_alpha   90.00
_cell.angle_beta   90.00
_cell.angle_gamma   90.00
#
_symmetry.space_group_name_H-M   'P 1'
#
loop_
_entity.id
_entity.type
_entity.pdbx_description
1 polymer ?
#
loop_
_entity_poly.entity_id
_entity_poly.type
_entity_poly.pdbx_seq_one_letter_code
_entity_poly.pdbx_strand_id
1 'polypeptide(L)' 'MARRDKNVAVLTLQFIEEVTSKCEEQQKEVLARILSQNADTEYLKRHGMNGCVRLETFKNKVLVVT' A
#
# COMPACT_ATOMS: atom_id res chain seq x y z
N MET A 1 26.40 15.41 18.07
CA MET A 1 25.91 14.21 17.36
C MET A 1 24.86 13.45 18.16
N ALA A 2 25.14 13.01 19.40
CA ALA A 2 24.24 12.16 20.21
C ALA A 2 22.77 12.62 20.42
N ARG A 3 22.45 13.92 20.37
CA ARG A 3 21.05 14.40 20.49
C ARG A 3 20.23 14.20 19.21
N ARG A 4 20.86 14.23 18.04
CA ARG A 4 20.20 14.03 16.74
C ARG A 4 19.83 12.57 16.56
N ASP A 5 20.73 11.66 16.90
CA ASP A 5 20.53 10.21 16.77
C ASP A 5 19.41 9.68 17.69
N LYS A 6 19.30 10.22 18.90
CA LYS A 6 18.18 9.92 19.81
C LYS A 6 16.83 10.38 19.24
N ASN A 7 16.79 11.53 18.58
CA ASN A 7 15.55 12.04 17.98
C ASN A 7 15.11 11.18 16.78
N VAL A 8 16.06 10.71 15.98
CA VAL A 8 15.76 9.78 14.87
C VAL A 8 15.18 8.48 15.39
N ALA A 9 15.78 7.88 16.42
CA ALA A 9 15.29 6.63 17.00
C ALA A 9 13.85 6.77 17.56
N VAL A 10 13.55 7.89 18.22
CA VAL A 10 12.18 8.17 18.72
C VAL A 10 11.19 8.28 17.57
N LEU A 11 11.54 8.99 16.49
CA LEU A 11 10.69 9.12 15.30
C LEU A 11 10.45 7.76 14.62
N THR A 12 11.48 6.90 14.54
CA THR A 12 11.34 5.57 13.96
C THR A 12 10.37 4.69 14.74
N LEU A 13 10.45 4.68 16.07
CA LEU A 13 9.54 3.90 16.91
C LEU A 13 8.10 4.43 16.84
N GLN A 14 7.92 5.75 16.81
CA GLN A 14 6.60 6.37 16.62
C GLN A 14 5.98 6.01 15.27
N PHE A 15 6.77 6.01 14.20
CA PHE A 15 6.30 5.61 12.87
C PHE A 15 5.87 4.14 12.84
N ILE A 16 6.64 3.25 13.47
CA ILE A 16 6.26 1.83 13.57
C ILE A 16 4.91 1.70 14.26
N GLU A 17 4.75 2.33 15.43
CA GLU A 17 3.49 2.28 16.19
C GLU A 17 2.30 2.85 15.39
N GLU A 18 2.49 3.97 14.70
CA GLU A 18 1.46 4.58 13.86
C GLU A 18 1.03 3.64 12.71
N VAL A 19 1.99 3.05 12.01
CA VAL A 19 1.70 2.17 10.88
C VAL A 19 1.06 0.86 11.36
N THR A 20 1.54 0.28 12.46
CA THR A 20 1.01 -0.98 12.97
C THR A 20 -0.35 -0.83 13.63
N SER A 21 -0.62 0.28 14.30
CA SER A 21 -1.94 0.56 14.92
C SER A 21 -3.04 0.80 13.88
N LYS A 22 -2.69 1.23 12.66
CA LYS A 22 -3.63 1.49 11.55
C LYS A 22 -3.38 0.59 10.33
N CYS A 23 -2.88 -0.62 10.55
CA CYS A 23 -2.41 -1.50 9.49
C CYS A 23 -3.46 -1.74 8.38
N GLU A 24 -4.73 -1.93 8.73
CA GLU A 24 -5.80 -2.16 7.75
C GLU A 24 -6.00 -0.95 6.81
N GLU A 25 -6.01 0.27 7.34
CA GLU A 25 -6.14 1.49 6.57
C GLU A 25 -4.91 1.71 5.68
N GLN A 26 -3.73 1.55 6.25
CA GLN A 26 -2.45 1.68 5.53
C GLN A 26 -2.36 0.70 4.36
N GLN A 27 -2.75 -0.56 4.55
CA GLN A 27 -2.75 -1.57 3.49
C GLN A 27 -3.75 -1.23 2.37
N LYS A 28 -4.94 -0.74 2.71
CA LYS A 28 -5.93 -0.31 1.71
C LYS A 28 -5.43 0.88 0.89
N GLU A 29 -4.79 1.86 1.54
CA GLU A 29 -4.24 3.04 0.87
C GLU A 29 -3.10 2.65 -0.08
N VAL A 30 -2.15 1.82 0.38
CA VAL A 30 -1.04 1.33 -0.43
C VAL A 30 -1.55 0.60 -1.67
N LEU A 31 -2.52 -0.32 -1.52
CA LEU A 31 -3.13 -1.01 -2.65
C LEU A 31 -3.82 -0.04 -3.62
N ALA A 32 -4.61 0.90 -3.10
CA ALA A 32 -5.31 1.87 -3.93
C ALA A 32 -4.34 2.73 -4.76
N ARG A 33 -3.21 3.13 -4.17
CA ARG A 33 -2.14 3.88 -4.84
C ARG A 33 -1.47 3.07 -5.94
N ILE A 34 -1.10 1.81 -5.68
CA ILE A 34 -0.52 0.92 -6.69
C ILE A 34 -1.48 0.75 -7.86
N LEU A 35 -2.75 0.46 -7.59
CA LEU A 35 -3.76 0.27 -8.64
C LEU A 35 -4.04 1.55 -9.43
N SER A 36 -4.05 2.71 -8.77
CA SER A 36 -4.21 4.01 -9.43
C SER A 36 -3.05 4.32 -10.37
N GLN A 37 -1.82 4.14 -9.90
CA GLN A 37 -0.61 4.41 -10.68
C GLN A 37 -0.46 3.46 -11.87
N ASN A 38 -0.97 2.23 -11.76
CA ASN A 38 -0.84 1.19 -12.78
C ASN A 38 -2.13 0.96 -13.59
N ALA A 39 -3.15 1.81 -13.43
CA ALA A 39 -4.48 1.62 -14.00
C ALA A 39 -4.46 1.34 -15.52
N ASP A 40 -3.49 1.91 -16.22
CA ASP A 40 -3.34 1.80 -17.67
C ASP A 40 -2.43 0.68 -18.16
N THR A 41 -1.79 -0.05 -17.24
CA THR A 41 -0.91 -1.17 -17.58
C THR A 41 -1.69 -2.31 -18.23
N GLU A 42 -1.03 -3.01 -19.15
CA GLU A 42 -1.62 -4.15 -19.87
C GLU A 42 -2.13 -5.24 -18.92
N TYR A 43 -1.37 -5.53 -17.86
CA TYR A 43 -1.73 -6.58 -16.91
C TYR A 43 -3.06 -6.29 -16.20
N LEU A 44 -3.26 -5.07 -15.68
CA LEU A 44 -4.50 -4.69 -15.00
C LEU A 44 -5.68 -4.55 -15.97
N LYS A 45 -5.44 -4.09 -17.20
CA LYS A 45 -6.46 -4.06 -18.27
C LYS A 45 -6.93 -5.46 -18.65
N ARG A 46 -6.01 -6.41 -18.85
CA ARG A 46 -6.34 -7.82 -19.17
C ARG A 46 -7.15 -8.51 -18.08
N HIS A 47 -6.87 -8.20 -16.82
CA HIS A 47 -7.66 -8.70 -15.69
C HIS A 47 -8.93 -7.86 -15.42
N GLY A 48 -9.30 -6.94 -16.32
CA GLY A 48 -10.55 -6.19 -16.25
C GLY A 48 -10.66 -5.27 -15.04
N MET A 49 -9.53 -4.77 -14.51
CA MET A 49 -9.53 -3.82 -13.40
C MET A 49 -10.05 -2.45 -13.83
N ASN A 50 -9.83 -2.03 -15.08
CA ASN A 50 -10.41 -0.83 -15.70
C ASN A 50 -10.34 0.43 -14.81
N GLY A 51 -9.19 0.66 -14.15
CA GLY A 51 -8.99 1.79 -13.22
C GLY A 51 -9.66 1.64 -11.85
N CYS A 52 -10.30 0.52 -11.54
CA CYS A 52 -10.85 0.24 -10.21
C CYS A 52 -9.72 0.04 -9.18
N VAL A 53 -9.85 0.68 -8.03
CA VAL A 53 -8.87 0.62 -6.92
C VAL A 53 -9.40 -0.13 -5.70
N ARG A 54 -10.58 -0.75 -5.80
CA ARG A 54 -11.25 -1.42 -4.68
C ARG A 54 -10.64 -2.78 -4.38
N LEU A 55 -10.36 -3.03 -3.10
CA LEU A 55 -9.80 -4.28 -2.59
C LEU A 55 -10.59 -5.52 -3.04
N GLU A 56 -11.92 -5.49 -2.93
CA GLU A 56 -12.76 -6.65 -3.32
C GLU A 56 -12.67 -6.95 -4.81
N THR A 57 -12.62 -5.91 -5.65
CA THR A 57 -12.45 -6.10 -7.10
C THR A 57 -11.09 -6.68 -7.42
N PHE A 58 -10.04 -6.21 -6.74
CA PHE A 58 -8.69 -6.75 -6.88
C PHE A 58 -8.63 -8.24 -6.50
N LYS A 59 -9.17 -8.62 -5.33
CA LYS A 59 -9.20 -10.02 -4.87
C LYS A 59 -9.96 -10.94 -5.81
N ASN A 60 -11.04 -10.45 -6.43
CA ASN A 60 -11.88 -11.27 -7.31
C ASN A 60 -11.33 -11.40 -8.74
N LYS A 61 -10.56 -10.42 -9.22
CA LYS A 61 -10.15 -10.34 -10.63
C LYS A 61 -8.68 -10.64 -10.88
N VAL A 62 -7.80 -10.32 -9.94
CA VAL A 62 -6.35 -10.49 -10.11
C VAL A 62 -5.94 -11.84 -9.54
N LEU A 63 -5.31 -12.67 -10.37
CA LEU A 63 -4.85 -14.00 -9.99
C LEU A 63 -3.53 -13.90 -9.21
N VAL A 64 -3.31 -14.85 -8.30
CA VAL A 64 -1.99 -15.09 -7.72
C VAL A 64 -1.12 -15.78 -8.77
N VAL A 65 0.01 -15.15 -9.11
CA VAL A 65 0.95 -15.62 -10.13
C VAL A 65 2.25 -16.12 -9.47
N THR A 66 2.99 -16.99 -10.16
CA THR A 66 4.23 -17.64 -9.69
C THR A 66 5.47 -17.03 -10.32
#